data_AF-A0A920EK13-F1
#
_entry.id   AF-A0A920EK13-F1
#
_cell.length_a   1.000
_cell.length_b   1.000
_cell.length_c   1.000
_cell.angle_alpha   90.00
_cell.angle_beta   90.00
_cell.angle_gamma   90.00
#
_symmetry.space_group_name_H-M   'P 1'
#
loop_
_entity.id
_entity.type
_entity.pdbx_description
1 polymer ?
#
loop_
_entity_poly.entity_id
_entity_poly.type
_entity_poly.pdbx_seq_one_letter_code
_entity_poly.pdbx_strand_id
1 'polypeptide(L)'
;MSGILLLFKGDFTSLVIRISEAFKNASQSGNISIEAPSERTISALMLWTLALNTFIGVIIARWWQALLYNPGGFGEEFQGLKIKKIPAVIIVLSFLVFSVLFSDYSLWAQLILFPMLISGIALLHWIVRNRNLGKGVLFVSYFALVFFTPFVAAIFVFLGTLDCFVNLRDKLSYQS
;
A
#
# COMPACT_ATOMS: atom_id res chain seq x y z
N MET A 1 -24.30 5.17 20.25
CA MET A 1 -23.52 4.55 19.16
C MET A 1 -24.35 4.19 17.92
N SER A 2 -25.66 3.88 18.03
CA SER A 2 -26.50 3.50 16.87
C SER A 2 -26.72 4.62 15.82
N GLY A 3 -26.92 5.87 16.26
CA GLY A 3 -27.21 6.98 15.33
C GLY A 3 -26.08 7.34 14.37
N ILE A 4 -24.82 7.29 14.81
CA ILE A 4 -23.65 7.59 13.96
C ILE A 4 -23.50 6.54 12.86
N LEU A 5 -23.69 5.26 13.18
CA LEU A 5 -23.66 4.17 12.21
C LEU A 5 -24.74 4.32 11.12
N LEU A 6 -25.92 4.80 11.50
CA LEU A 6 -27.02 5.06 10.56
C LEU A 6 -26.71 6.25 9.64
N LEU A 7 -26.12 7.33 10.16
CA LEU A 7 -25.66 8.47 9.35
C LEU A 7 -24.60 8.05 8.33
N PHE A 8 -23.55 7.34 8.78
CA PHE A 8 -22.50 6.85 7.87
C PHE A 8 -23.04 5.92 6.78
N LYS A 9 -23.96 5.02 7.12
CA LYS A 9 -24.60 4.13 6.14
C LYS A 9 -25.43 4.92 5.11
N GLY A 10 -26.15 5.95 5.56
CA GLY A 10 -26.91 6.85 4.69
C GLY A 10 -26.01 7.64 3.74
N ASP A 11 -24.97 8.26 4.28
CA ASP A 11 -24.00 9.05 3.51
C ASP A 11 -23.24 8.19 2.50
N PHE A 12 -22.83 6.98 2.88
CA PHE A 12 -22.16 6.04 1.96
C PHE A 12 -23.08 5.62 0.82
N THR A 13 -24.33 5.26 1.10
CA THR A 13 -25.31 4.90 0.07
C THR A 13 -25.53 6.06 -0.91
N SER A 14 -25.66 7.28 -0.39
CA SER A 14 -25.78 8.50 -1.20
C SER A 14 -24.55 8.72 -2.10
N LEU A 15 -23.34 8.50 -1.57
CA LEU A 15 -22.11 8.60 -2.32
C LEU A 15 -22.04 7.57 -3.46
N VAL A 16 -22.39 6.31 -3.18
CA VAL A 16 -22.45 5.25 -4.20
C VAL A 16 -23.40 5.63 -5.33
N ILE A 17 -24.61 6.11 -4.99
CA ILE A 17 -25.61 6.53 -5.97
C ILE A 17 -25.06 7.67 -6.82
N ARG A 18 -24.50 8.72 -6.20
CA ARG A 18 -23.93 9.87 -6.91
C ARG A 18 -22.80 9.49 -7.87
N ILE A 19 -21.91 8.59 -7.45
CA ILE A 19 -20.84 8.08 -8.31
C ILE A 19 -21.44 7.27 -9.47
N SER A 20 -22.39 6.37 -9.18
CA SER A 20 -23.03 5.55 -10.22
C SER A 20 -23.74 6.42 -11.27
N GLU A 21 -24.48 7.44 -10.83
CA GLU A 21 -25.13 8.41 -11.71
C GLU A 21 -24.13 9.22 -12.53
N ALA A 22 -23.03 9.69 -11.92
CA ALA A 22 -21.99 10.42 -12.64
C ALA A 22 -21.36 9.57 -13.77
N PHE A 23 -21.11 8.28 -13.51
CA PHE A 23 -20.61 7.34 -14.52
C PHE A 23 -21.63 7.09 -15.63
N LYS A 24 -22.91 6.89 -15.30
CA LYS A 24 -23.99 6.74 -16.28
C LYS A 24 -24.12 7.98 -17.18
N ASN A 25 -24.09 9.17 -16.58
CA ASN A 25 -24.17 10.44 -17.30
C ASN A 25 -22.96 10.63 -18.23
N ALA A 26 -21.75 10.29 -17.76
CA ALA A 26 -20.54 10.33 -18.57
C ALA A 26 -20.58 9.33 -19.73
N SER A 27 -21.10 8.11 -19.50
CA SER A 27 -21.28 7.09 -20.53
C SER A 27 -22.24 7.54 -21.64
N GLN A 28 -23.38 8.12 -21.26
CA GLN A 28 -24.36 8.66 -22.21
C GLN A 28 -23.83 9.87 -22.97
N SER A 29 -23.12 10.78 -22.29
CA SER A 29 -22.60 12.01 -22.92
C SER A 29 -21.43 11.74 -23.87
N GLY A 30 -20.57 10.77 -23.57
CA GLY A 30 -19.40 10.42 -24.39
C GLY A 30 -19.69 9.39 -25.49
N ASN A 31 -20.87 8.77 -25.51
CA ASN A 31 -21.17 7.57 -26.29
C ASN A 31 -20.13 6.43 -26.05
N ILE A 32 -19.60 6.35 -24.82
CA ILE A 32 -18.63 5.33 -24.39
C ILE A 32 -19.36 4.42 -23.40
N SER A 33 -19.38 3.11 -23.65
CA SER A 33 -20.01 2.13 -22.74
C SER A 33 -19.12 1.87 -21.52
N ILE A 34 -19.21 2.72 -20.50
CA ILE A 34 -18.47 2.58 -19.23
C ILE A 34 -19.45 2.08 -18.17
N GLU A 35 -19.14 0.92 -17.58
CA GLU A 35 -19.90 0.40 -16.46
C GLU A 35 -19.60 1.20 -15.19
N ALA A 36 -20.64 1.51 -14.41
CA ALA A 36 -20.46 2.17 -13.12
C ALA A 36 -19.73 1.24 -12.14
N PRO A 37 -18.81 1.76 -11.30
CA PRO A 37 -18.11 0.96 -10.32
C PRO A 37 -19.08 0.38 -9.28
N SER A 38 -18.83 -0.86 -8.86
CA SER A 38 -19.64 -1.53 -7.83
C SER A 38 -19.46 -0.88 -6.45
N GLU A 39 -20.41 -1.09 -5.53
CA GLU A 39 -20.30 -0.70 -4.11
C GLU A 39 -19.02 -1.22 -3.45
N ARG A 40 -18.61 -2.44 -3.79
CA ARG A 40 -17.39 -3.09 -3.31
C ARG A 40 -16.14 -2.38 -3.80
N THR A 41 -16.14 -1.91 -5.04
CA THR A 41 -15.05 -1.12 -5.63
C THR A 41 -14.94 0.24 -4.95
N ILE A 42 -16.06 0.94 -4.76
CA ILE A 42 -16.09 2.26 -4.11
C ILE A 42 -15.60 2.17 -2.66
N SER A 43 -16.08 1.19 -1.90
CA SER A 43 -15.62 0.96 -0.52
C SER A 43 -14.14 0.59 -0.44
N ALA A 44 -13.62 -0.22 -1.38
CA ALA A 44 -12.18 -0.48 -1.47
C ALA A 44 -11.37 0.79 -1.69
N LEU A 45 -11.79 1.65 -2.63
CA LEU A 45 -11.10 2.92 -2.93
C LEU A 45 -11.11 3.88 -1.74
N MET A 46 -12.20 3.92 -0.98
CA MET A 46 -12.26 4.70 0.27
C MET A 46 -11.27 4.15 1.30
N LEU A 47 -11.20 2.84 1.46
CA LEU A 47 -10.27 2.23 2.41
C LEU A 47 -8.81 2.42 1.99
N TRP A 48 -8.51 2.33 0.69
CA TRP A 48 -7.21 2.71 0.12
C TRP A 48 -6.84 4.16 0.44
N THR A 49 -7.79 5.08 0.24
CA THR A 49 -7.60 6.50 0.54
C THR A 49 -7.30 6.71 2.02
N LEU A 50 -8.05 6.05 2.91
CA LEU A 50 -7.81 6.10 4.34
C LEU A 50 -6.45 5.53 4.72
N ALA A 51 -6.09 4.36 4.19
CA ALA A 51 -4.82 3.69 4.46
C ALA A 51 -3.63 4.54 4.03
N LEU A 52 -3.67 5.12 2.82
CA LEU A 52 -2.62 5.99 2.30
C LEU A 52 -2.48 7.27 3.14
N ASN A 53 -3.58 7.97 3.42
CA ASN A 53 -3.55 9.19 4.23
C ASN A 53 -3.04 8.92 5.65
N THR A 54 -3.51 7.84 6.27
CA THR A 54 -3.07 7.45 7.61
C THR A 54 -1.58 7.11 7.60
N PHE A 55 -1.13 6.31 6.64
CA PHE A 55 0.28 5.95 6.52
C PHE A 55 1.17 7.17 6.30
N ILE A 56 0.83 8.03 5.35
CA ILE A 56 1.58 9.26 5.06
C ILE A 56 1.61 10.17 6.30
N GLY A 57 0.47 10.36 6.97
CA GLY A 57 0.38 11.15 8.19
C GLY A 57 1.29 10.62 9.31
N VAL A 58 1.30 9.31 9.53
CA VAL A 58 2.18 8.67 10.52
C VAL A 58 3.65 8.80 10.14
N ILE A 59 4.00 8.63 8.87
CA ILE A 59 5.38 8.76 8.37
C ILE A 59 5.88 10.20 8.56
N ILE A 60 5.08 11.20 8.19
CA ILE A 60 5.42 12.62 8.37
C ILE A 60 5.57 12.94 9.87
N ALA A 61 4.63 12.49 10.70
CA ALA A 61 4.70 12.73 12.15
C ALA A 61 5.97 12.11 12.77
N ARG A 62 6.34 10.89 12.37
CA ARG A 62 7.58 10.24 12.82
C ARG A 62 8.82 10.93 12.30
N TRP A 63 8.81 11.39 11.05
CA TRP A 63 9.91 12.15 10.48
C TRP A 63 10.13 13.48 11.21
N TRP A 64 9.07 14.24 11.48
CA TRP A 64 9.16 15.48 12.26
C TRP A 64 9.61 15.24 13.70
N GLN A 65 9.12 14.17 14.33
CA GLN A 65 9.58 13.80 15.67
C GLN A 65 11.07 13.46 15.68
N ALA A 66 11.58 12.73 14.68
CA ALA A 66 13.00 12.46 14.54
C ALA A 66 13.81 13.74 14.30
N LEU A 67 13.34 14.67 13.47
CA LEU A 67 14.05 15.94 13.23
C LEU A 67 14.27 16.76 14.52
N LEU A 68 13.30 16.73 15.45
CA LEU A 68 13.35 17.50 16.69
C LEU A 68 14.12 16.79 17.81
N TYR A 69 13.95 15.47 17.95
CA TYR A 69 14.41 14.74 19.14
C TYR A 69 15.48 13.69 18.85
N ASN A 70 15.62 13.22 17.60
CA ASN A 70 16.61 12.20 17.21
C ASN A 70 17.01 12.36 15.73
N PRO A 71 17.82 13.38 15.38
CA PRO A 71 18.12 13.70 13.99
C PRO A 71 18.70 12.50 13.22
N GLY A 72 18.04 12.13 12.13
CA GLY A 72 18.41 10.94 11.32
C GLY A 72 17.75 9.62 11.78
N GLY A 73 17.19 9.56 12.98
CA GLY A 73 16.59 8.35 13.56
C GLY A 73 15.47 7.73 12.71
N PHE A 74 14.64 8.56 12.07
CA PHE A 74 13.59 8.06 11.16
C PHE A 74 14.17 7.18 10.04
N GLY A 75 15.34 7.53 9.49
CA GLY A 75 15.97 6.73 8.44
C GLY A 75 16.36 5.34 8.92
N GLU A 76 16.89 5.24 10.15
CA GLU A 76 17.24 3.97 10.78
C GLU A 76 16.01 3.14 11.12
N GLU A 77 14.97 3.75 11.68
CA GLU A 77 13.70 3.11 11.99
C GLU A 77 13.01 2.58 10.72
N PHE A 78 12.91 3.41 9.68
CA PHE A 78 12.27 3.04 8.42
C PHE A 78 13.04 1.91 7.73
N GLN A 79 14.37 2.02 7.66
CA GLN A 79 15.21 0.94 7.14
C GLN A 79 15.08 -0.32 7.98
N GLY A 80 14.81 -0.22 9.28
CA GLY A 80 14.55 -1.32 10.21
C GLY A 80 13.17 -1.97 10.07
N LEU A 81 12.22 -1.37 9.35
CA LEU A 81 10.88 -1.93 9.16
C LEU A 81 10.96 -3.27 8.44
N LYS A 82 10.53 -4.31 9.15
CA LYS A 82 10.50 -5.69 8.67
C LYS A 82 9.28 -6.40 9.23
N ILE A 83 8.48 -7.00 8.35
CA ILE A 83 7.38 -7.86 8.76
C ILE A 83 7.95 -9.16 9.33
N LYS A 84 7.42 -9.61 10.47
CA LYS A 84 7.79 -10.91 11.07
C LYS A 84 7.10 -12.05 10.31
N LYS A 85 7.68 -13.26 10.39
CA LYS A 85 7.22 -14.45 9.64
C LYS A 85 5.74 -14.75 9.78
N ILE A 86 5.21 -14.76 11.01
CA ILE A 86 3.81 -15.10 11.27
C ILE A 86 2.85 -14.09 10.60
N PRO A 87 2.96 -12.76 10.82
CA PRO A 87 2.17 -11.78 10.08
C PRO A 87 2.31 -11.87 8.56
N ALA A 88 3.51 -12.13 8.03
CA ALA A 88 3.72 -12.29 6.59
C ALA A 88 2.94 -13.48 6.02
N VAL A 89 2.93 -14.61 6.71
CA VAL A 89 2.12 -15.78 6.32
C VAL A 89 0.64 -15.43 6.30
N ILE A 90 0.13 -14.72 7.32
CA ILE A 90 -1.27 -14.28 7.37
C ILE A 90 -1.59 -13.39 6.17
N ILE A 91 -0.77 -12.37 5.90
CA ILE A 91 -0.94 -11.44 4.78
C ILE A 91 -1.01 -12.21 3.44
N VAL A 92 -0.06 -13.11 3.20
CA VAL A 92 0.01 -13.87 1.94
C VAL A 92 -1.18 -14.81 1.80
N LEU A 93 -1.55 -15.55 2.85
CA LEU A 93 -2.71 -16.44 2.81
C LEU A 93 -4.01 -15.66 2.60
N SER A 94 -4.20 -14.54 3.31
CA SER A 94 -5.38 -13.69 3.13
C SER A 94 -5.45 -13.14 1.70
N PHE A 95 -4.34 -12.70 1.13
CA PHE A 95 -4.28 -12.26 -0.28
C PHE A 95 -4.69 -13.39 -1.23
N LEU A 96 -4.16 -14.59 -1.06
CA LEU A 96 -4.47 -15.75 -1.92
C LEU A 96 -5.94 -16.16 -1.82
N VAL A 97 -6.48 -16.24 -0.60
CA VAL A 97 -7.89 -16.56 -0.35
C VAL A 97 -8.80 -15.54 -1.03
N PHE A 98 -8.53 -14.24 -0.86
CA PHE A 98 -9.32 -13.20 -1.50
C PHE A 98 -9.20 -13.24 -3.02
N SER A 99 -8.01 -13.47 -3.56
CA SER A 99 -7.78 -13.46 -5.02
C SER A 99 -8.40 -14.65 -5.73
N VAL A 100 -8.47 -15.82 -5.09
CA VAL A 100 -8.98 -17.06 -5.69
C VAL A 100 -10.48 -17.21 -5.49
N LEU A 101 -10.99 -16.93 -4.29
CA LEU A 101 -12.39 -17.19 -3.94
C LEU A 101 -13.31 -15.99 -4.22
N PHE A 102 -12.76 -14.78 -4.38
CA PHE A 102 -13.54 -13.55 -4.45
C PHE A 102 -13.06 -12.62 -5.58
N SER A 103 -13.35 -12.98 -6.83
CA SER A 103 -12.91 -12.24 -8.03
C SER A 103 -13.25 -10.73 -8.02
N ASP A 104 -14.40 -10.36 -7.44
CA ASP A 104 -14.84 -8.96 -7.30
C ASP A 104 -14.07 -8.16 -6.21
N TYR A 105 -13.19 -8.81 -5.44
CA TYR A 105 -12.46 -8.21 -4.32
C TYR A 105 -11.00 -7.94 -4.63
N SER A 106 -10.63 -7.85 -5.91
CA SER A 106 -9.24 -7.60 -6.34
C SER A 106 -8.59 -6.40 -5.65
N LEU A 107 -9.28 -5.25 -5.56
CA LEU A 107 -8.76 -4.06 -4.87
C LEU A 107 -8.59 -4.27 -3.36
N TRP A 108 -9.45 -5.06 -2.73
CA TRP A 108 -9.33 -5.42 -1.31
C TRP A 108 -8.13 -6.34 -1.10
N ALA A 109 -7.96 -7.34 -1.96
CA ALA A 109 -6.83 -8.26 -1.94
C ALA A 109 -5.50 -7.49 -2.07
N GLN A 110 -5.42 -6.54 -2.99
CA GLN A 110 -4.24 -5.70 -3.16
C GLN A 110 -3.92 -4.87 -1.90
N LEU A 111 -4.94 -4.38 -1.19
CA LEU A 111 -4.73 -3.60 0.02
C LEU A 111 -4.12 -4.43 1.16
N ILE A 112 -4.46 -5.72 1.24
CA ILE A 112 -3.86 -6.67 2.20
C ILE A 112 -2.33 -6.72 2.02
N LEU A 113 -1.82 -6.57 0.79
CA LEU A 113 -0.40 -6.57 0.48
C LEU A 113 0.31 -5.26 0.81
N PHE A 114 -0.41 -4.19 1.16
CA PHE A 114 0.17 -2.87 1.41
C PHE A 114 1.29 -2.87 2.47
N PRO A 115 1.18 -3.56 3.63
CA PRO A 115 2.29 -3.63 4.58
C PRO A 115 3.54 -4.32 4.01
N MET A 116 3.36 -5.30 3.11
CA MET A 116 4.46 -5.99 2.46
C MET A 116 5.17 -5.11 1.43
N LEU A 117 4.41 -4.29 0.70
CA LEU A 117 4.94 -3.24 -0.17
C LEU A 117 5.84 -2.28 0.62
N ILE A 118 5.37 -1.78 1.78
CA ILE A 118 6.15 -0.90 2.64
C ILE A 118 7.43 -1.60 3.14
N SER A 119 7.34 -2.87 3.54
CA SER A 119 8.50 -3.67 3.95
C SER A 119 9.54 -3.83 2.83
N GLY A 120 9.09 -4.00 1.58
CA GLY A 120 9.98 -4.05 0.41
C GLY A 120 10.68 -2.72 0.13
N ILE A 121 9.96 -1.61 0.24
CA ILE A 121 10.54 -0.27 0.09
C ILE A 121 11.57 -0.01 1.21
N ALA A 122 11.26 -0.38 2.45
CA ALA A 122 12.18 -0.30 3.58
C ALA A 122 13.46 -1.11 3.33
N LEU A 123 13.33 -2.33 2.80
CA LEU A 123 14.49 -3.15 2.40
C LEU A 123 15.35 -2.45 1.35
N LEU A 124 14.75 -1.83 0.32
CA LEU A 124 15.52 -1.11 -0.69
C LEU A 124 16.33 0.05 -0.07
N HIS A 125 15.74 0.82 0.86
CA HIS A 125 16.46 1.88 1.56
C HIS A 125 17.63 1.31 2.38
N TRP A 126 17.42 0.16 3.02
CA TRP A 126 18.48 -0.54 3.74
C TRP A 126 19.59 -1.00 2.78
N ILE A 127 19.26 -1.60 1.64
CA ILE A 127 20.24 -2.05 0.64
C ILE A 127 21.06 -0.87 0.11
N VAL A 128 20.41 0.24 -0.24
CA VAL A 128 21.07 1.44 -0.76
C VAL A 128 22.07 1.98 0.25
N ARG A 129 21.73 2.04 1.54
CA ARG A 129 22.67 2.45 2.59
C ARG A 129 23.78 1.42 2.81
N ASN A 130 23.42 0.15 3.00
CA ASN A 130 24.37 -0.91 3.36
C ASN A 130 25.40 -1.19 2.26
N ARG A 131 25.00 -1.04 0.98
CA ARG A 131 25.88 -1.25 -0.19
C ARG A 131 26.47 0.06 -0.72
N ASN A 132 26.30 1.18 -0.02
CA ASN A 132 26.75 2.51 -0.41
C ASN A 132 26.35 2.88 -1.86
N LEU A 133 25.12 2.55 -2.26
CA LEU A 133 24.60 2.86 -3.59
C LEU A 133 24.22 4.35 -3.67
N GLY A 134 24.35 4.93 -4.85
CA GLY A 134 23.94 6.31 -5.09
C GLY A 134 22.43 6.51 -4.90
N LYS A 135 22.04 7.71 -4.43
CA LYS A 135 20.63 8.11 -4.23
C LYS A 135 19.77 8.01 -5.50
N GLY A 136 20.39 8.00 -6.69
CA GLY A 136 19.73 7.80 -7.97
C GLY A 136 18.94 6.50 -8.06
N VAL A 137 19.35 5.44 -7.34
CA VAL A 137 18.60 4.17 -7.27
C VAL A 137 17.20 4.41 -6.68
N LEU A 138 17.11 5.14 -5.56
CA LEU A 138 15.83 5.45 -4.94
C LEU A 138 14.96 6.33 -5.85
N PHE A 139 15.56 7.34 -6.48
CA PHE A 139 14.84 8.21 -7.43
C PHE A 139 14.21 7.40 -8.56
N VAL A 140 14.98 6.54 -9.23
CA VAL A 140 14.48 5.69 -10.32
C VAL A 140 13.42 4.72 -9.81
N SER A 141 13.62 4.10 -8.63
CA SER A 141 12.63 3.19 -8.06
C SER A 141 11.30 3.87 -7.74
N TYR A 142 11.30 5.09 -7.20
CA TYR A 142 10.08 5.84 -6.93
C TYR A 142 9.42 6.34 -8.21
N PHE A 143 10.20 6.84 -9.17
CA PHE A 143 9.69 7.19 -10.49
C PHE A 143 9.00 5.98 -11.13
N ALA A 144 9.67 4.82 -11.13
CA ALA A 144 9.11 3.59 -11.66
C ALA A 144 7.85 3.14 -10.87
N LEU A 145 7.82 3.32 -9.55
CA LEU A 145 6.65 3.00 -8.74
C LEU A 145 5.43 3.87 -9.09
N VAL A 146 5.62 5.12 -9.51
CA VAL A 146 4.51 6.01 -9.92
C VAL A 146 4.02 5.70 -11.33
N PHE A 147 4.93 5.50 -12.29
CA PHE A 147 4.55 5.30 -13.70
C PHE A 147 4.29 3.85 -14.08
N PHE A 148 4.80 2.89 -13.32
CA PHE A 148 4.68 1.44 -13.54
C PHE A 148 4.21 0.72 -12.27
N THR A 149 3.30 1.35 -11.52
CA THR A 149 2.84 0.91 -10.20
C THR A 149 2.53 -0.58 -10.09
N PRO A 150 1.69 -1.22 -10.94
CA PRO A 150 1.31 -2.62 -10.72
C PRO A 150 2.53 -3.56 -10.74
N PHE A 151 3.47 -3.33 -11.66
CA PHE A 151 4.66 -4.17 -11.79
C PHE A 151 5.68 -3.90 -10.68
N VAL A 152 5.97 -2.62 -10.40
CA VAL A 152 7.00 -2.24 -9.43
C VAL A 152 6.52 -2.51 -8.00
N ALA A 153 5.24 -2.30 -7.70
CA ALA A 153 4.67 -2.67 -6.40
C ALA A 153 4.74 -4.18 -6.18
N ALA A 154 4.47 -5.01 -7.20
CA ALA A 154 4.61 -6.47 -7.10
C ALA A 154 6.06 -6.89 -6.77
N ILE A 155 7.06 -6.25 -7.38
CA ILE A 155 8.48 -6.48 -7.07
C ILE A 155 8.76 -6.16 -5.60
N PHE A 156 8.29 -5.01 -5.09
CA PHE A 156 8.51 -4.66 -3.68
C PHE A 156 7.78 -5.58 -2.71
N VAL A 157 6.54 -5.98 -3.00
CA VAL A 157 5.82 -6.98 -2.20
C VAL A 157 6.61 -8.29 -2.16
N PHE A 158 7.13 -8.73 -3.30
CA PHE A 158 7.98 -9.92 -3.37
C PHE A 158 9.26 -9.76 -2.54
N LEU A 159 9.97 -8.64 -2.66
CA LEU A 159 11.18 -8.36 -1.87
C LEU A 159 10.90 -8.32 -0.37
N GLY A 160 9.82 -7.67 0.06
CA GLY A 160 9.40 -7.64 1.46
C GLY A 160 9.07 -9.04 1.99
N THR A 161 8.42 -9.85 1.16
CA THR A 161 8.10 -11.24 1.48
C THR A 161 9.39 -12.05 1.64
N LEU A 162 10.32 -11.96 0.68
CA LEU A 162 11.60 -12.65 0.73
C LEU A 162 12.41 -12.26 1.97
N ASP A 163 12.52 -10.97 2.29
CA ASP A 163 13.27 -10.53 3.47
C ASP A 163 12.68 -11.10 4.78
N CYS A 164 11.37 -11.23 4.85
CA CYS A 164 10.70 -11.85 5.98
C CYS A 164 11.12 -13.31 6.20
N PHE A 165 11.12 -14.12 5.13
CA PHE A 165 11.37 -15.56 5.22
C PHE A 165 12.86 -15.91 5.25
N VAL A 166 13.65 -15.26 4.40
CA VAL A 166 15.07 -15.58 4.15
C VAL A 166 16.00 -14.76 5.02
N ASN A 167 15.53 -13.62 5.55
CA ASN A 167 16.34 -12.65 6.27
C ASN A 167 17.48 -12.10 5.41
N LEU A 168 17.11 -11.36 4.36
CA LEU A 168 18.05 -10.86 3.36
C LEU A 168 19.04 -9.88 3.96
N ARG A 169 18.61 -9.08 4.94
CA ARG A 169 19.46 -8.10 5.61
C ARG A 169 20.68 -8.75 6.28
N ASP A 170 20.47 -9.84 7.02
CA ASP A 170 21.55 -10.56 7.70
C ASP A 170 22.48 -11.29 6.71
N LYS A 171 21.93 -11.82 5.62
CA LYS A 171 22.75 -12.51 4.60
C LYS A 171 23.61 -11.56 3.80
N LEU A 172 23.09 -10.37 3.50
CA LEU A 172 23.78 -9.38 2.67
C LEU A 172 24.82 -8.58 3.47
N SER A 173 24.70 -8.49 4.80
CA SER A 173 25.71 -7.86 5.66
C SER A 173 26.93 -8.76 5.89
N TYR A 174 26.80 -10.08 5.77
CA TYR A 174 27.93 -11.02 5.90
C TYR A 174 28.86 -11.05 4.67
N GLN A 175 28.42 -10.51 3.52
CA GLN A 175 29.14 -10.56 2.25
C GLN A 175 29.68 -9.18 1.81
N SER A 176 30.01 -8.32 2.77
CA SER A 176 30.64 -7.00 2.57
C SER A 176 31.82 -6.86 3.52
#